data_AF-A0A7J6WFB4-F1
#
_entry.id   AF-A0A7J6WFB4-F1
#
_cell.length_a   1.000
_cell.length_b   1.000
_cell.length_c   1.000
_cell.angle_alpha   90.00
_cell.angle_beta   90.00
_cell.angle_gamma   90.00
#
_symmetry.space_group_name_H-M   'P 1'
#
loop_
_entity.id
_entity.type
_entity.pdbx_description
1 polymer ?
#
loop_
_entity_poly.entity_id
_entity_poly.type
_entity_poly.pdbx_seq_one_letter_code
_entity_poly.pdbx_strand_id
1 'polypeptide(L)' 'MANFKRVPHELGFVEFILLNALALETMSIEWKEGVQIDKELLHVLVKMMQFKRASSEAIVLFSGLP' A
#
# COMPACT_ATOMS: atom_id res chain seq x y z
N MET A 1 15.18 -8.58 -12.92
CA MET A 1 15.09 -7.42 -12.02
C MET A 1 14.02 -6.49 -12.56
N ALA A 2 12.86 -6.41 -11.90
CA ALA A 2 11.77 -5.55 -12.36
C ALA A 2 12.01 -4.11 -11.88
N ASN A 3 12.22 -3.22 -12.85
CA ASN A 3 12.32 -1.78 -12.64
C ASN A 3 10.93 -1.20 -12.33
N PHE A 4 10.87 -0.34 -11.30
CA PHE A 4 9.70 0.38 -10.79
C PHE A 4 9.10 1.38 -11.81
N LYS A 5 8.51 0.87 -12.89
CA LYS A 5 7.66 1.63 -13.83
C LYS A 5 6.17 1.23 -13.71
N ARG A 6 5.75 0.60 -12.59
CA ARG A 6 4.48 -0.16 -12.43
C ARG A 6 3.51 0.34 -11.34
N VAL A 7 3.62 1.60 -10.91
CA VAL A 7 2.76 2.19 -9.84
C VAL A 7 1.23 1.91 -10.01
N PRO A 8 0.63 1.84 -11.21
CA PRO A 8 -0.81 1.57 -11.33
C PRO A 8 -1.23 0.17 -10.84
N HIS A 9 -0.42 -0.85 -11.11
CA HIS A 9 -0.82 -2.25 -10.90
C HIS A 9 -0.69 -2.67 -9.43
N GLU A 10 0.34 -2.20 -8.76
CA GLU A 10 0.58 -2.49 -7.34
C GLU A 10 -0.45 -1.78 -6.46
N LEU A 11 -0.74 -0.51 -6.78
CA LEU A 11 -1.78 0.26 -6.09
C LEU A 11 -3.17 -0.37 -6.26
N GLY A 12 -3.52 -0.79 -7.47
CA GLY A 12 -4.79 -1.46 -7.75
C GLY A 12 -4.90 -2.83 -7.06
N PHE A 13 -3.78 -3.53 -6.87
CA PHE A 13 -3.77 -4.78 -6.10
C PHE A 13 -4.03 -4.54 -4.61
N VAL A 14 -3.39 -3.52 -4.01
CA VAL A 14 -3.67 -3.12 -2.63
C VAL A 14 -5.14 -2.75 -2.44
N GLU A 15 -5.69 -1.93 -3.35
CA GLU A 15 -7.11 -1.56 -3.33
C GLU A 15 -8.02 -2.80 -3.44
N PHE A 16 -7.73 -3.71 -4.35
CA PHE A 16 -8.49 -4.95 -4.53
C PHE A 16 -8.53 -5.79 -3.24
N ILE A 17 -7.37 -5.98 -2.58
CA ILE A 17 -7.32 -6.75 -1.33
C ILE A 17 -8.15 -6.06 -0.25
N LEU A 18 -7.96 -4.76 -0.03
CA LEU A 18 -8.68 -4.02 1.00
C LEU A 18 -10.21 -4.02 0.75
N LEU A 19 -10.65 -3.98 -0.50
CA LEU A 19 -12.06 -4.00 -0.87
C LEU A 19 -12.75 -5.36 -0.74
N ASN A 20 -12.00 -6.47 -0.75
CA ASN A 20 -12.59 -7.81 -0.82
C ASN A 20 -12.27 -8.70 0.39
N ALA A 21 -11.22 -8.40 1.14
CA ALA A 21 -10.79 -9.25 2.25
C ALA A 21 -11.53 -8.91 3.56
N LEU A 22 -12.71 -9.51 3.74
CA LEU A 22 -13.58 -9.32 4.91
C LEU A 22 -12.95 -9.75 6.24
N ALA A 23 -12.06 -10.76 6.20
CA ALA A 23 -11.38 -11.30 7.39
C ALA A 23 -9.95 -10.77 7.54
N LEU A 24 -9.58 -9.71 6.81
CA LEU A 24 -8.26 -9.13 6.90
C LEU A 24 -8.10 -8.40 8.24
N GLU A 25 -7.14 -8.84 9.03
CA GLU A 25 -6.77 -8.18 10.30
C GLU A 25 -5.61 -7.20 10.08
N THR A 26 -4.56 -7.64 9.37
CA THR A 26 -3.35 -6.85 9.13
C THR A 26 -2.86 -7.01 7.69
N MET A 27 -2.48 -5.90 7.07
CA MET A 27 -1.74 -5.86 5.81
C MET A 27 -0.45 -5.05 6.00
N SER A 28 0.70 -5.69 5.78
CA SER A 28 1.99 -5.04 5.83
C SER A 28 2.49 -4.74 4.42
N ILE A 29 2.92 -3.50 4.20
CA ILE A 29 3.52 -3.04 2.96
C ILE A 29 4.93 -2.59 3.28
N GLU A 30 5.91 -3.29 2.69
CA GLU A 30 7.34 -3.06 2.90
C GLU A 30 7.95 -2.42 1.66
N TRP A 31 8.63 -1.30 1.87
CA TRP A 31 9.46 -0.67 0.84
C TRP A 31 10.86 -1.24 0.89
N LYS A 32 11.49 -1.31 -0.29
CA LYS A 32 12.90 -1.69 -0.37
C LYS A 32 13.77 -0.65 0.35
N GLU A 33 14.80 -1.13 1.03
CA GLU A 33 15.81 -0.26 1.61
C GLU A 33 16.38 0.72 0.57
N GLY A 34 16.54 1.98 0.99
CA GLY A 34 17.06 3.05 0.13
C GLY A 34 16.04 3.73 -0.77
N VAL A 35 14.74 3.41 -0.65
CA VAL A 35 13.68 4.22 -1.28
C VAL A 35 13.67 5.60 -0.63
N GLN A 36 13.88 6.65 -1.42
CA GLN A 36 13.73 8.01 -0.94
C GLN A 36 12.26 8.39 -0.87
N ILE A 37 11.85 9.03 0.23
CA ILE A 37 10.52 9.63 0.32
C ILE A 37 10.50 10.86 -0.59
N ASP A 38 9.82 10.72 -1.72
CA ASP A 38 9.50 11.83 -2.60
C ASP A 38 7.99 12.15 -2.55
N LYS A 39 7.61 13.21 -3.27
CA LYS A 39 6.21 13.65 -3.34
C LYS A 39 5.29 12.61 -3.97
N GLU A 40 5.81 11.77 -4.87
CA GLU A 40 5.02 10.75 -5.55
C GLU A 40 4.69 9.62 -4.57
N LEU A 41 5.68 9.16 -3.81
CA LEU A 41 5.48 8.15 -2.77
C LEU A 41 4.52 8.63 -1.68
N LEU A 42 4.67 9.88 -1.21
CA LEU A 42 3.74 10.48 -0.26
C LEU A 42 2.30 10.47 -0.80
N HIS A 43 2.11 10.83 -2.07
CA HIS A 43 0.79 10.82 -2.69
C HIS A 43 0.21 9.40 -2.77
N VAL A 44 1.03 8.40 -3.09
CA VAL A 44 0.63 6.98 -3.10
C VAL A 44 0.20 6.51 -1.71
N LEU A 45 0.98 6.82 -0.66
CA LEU A 45 0.66 6.46 0.72
C LEU A 45 -0.66 7.07 1.19
N VAL A 46 -0.85 8.38 0.94
CA VAL A 46 -2.10 9.08 1.28
C VAL A 46 -3.29 8.44 0.56
N LYS A 47 -3.13 8.09 -0.72
CA LYS A 47 -4.18 7.42 -1.48
C LYS A 47 -4.51 6.03 -0.94
N MET A 48 -3.50 5.24 -0.57
CA MET A 48 -3.69 3.93 0.05
C MET A 48 -4.44 4.01 1.38
N MET A 49 -4.13 5.02 2.21
CA MET A 49 -4.83 5.25 3.48
C MET A 49 -6.32 5.55 3.31
N GLN A 50 -6.72 6.13 2.17
CA GLN A 50 -8.09 6.50 1.85
C GLN A 50 -8.91 5.37 1.23
N PHE A 51 -8.30 4.22 0.92
CA PHE A 51 -9.04 3.09 0.38
C PHE A 51 -10.08 2.58 1.37
N LYS A 52 -11.26 2.26 0.82
CA LYS A 52 -12.31 1.58 1.56
C LYS A 52 -11.82 0.19 1.95
N ARG A 53 -12.22 -0.26 3.13
CA ARG A 53 -11.87 -1.56 3.68
C ARG A 53 -13.13 -2.38 3.87
N ALA A 54 -13.11 -3.63 3.42
CA ALA A 54 -14.17 -4.59 3.68
C ALA A 54 -14.22 -5.00 5.15
N SER A 55 -13.04 -5.09 5.79
CA SER A 55 -12.88 -5.26 7.22
C SER A 55 -12.73 -3.91 7.91
N SER A 56 -13.60 -3.60 8.88
CA SER A 56 -13.50 -2.37 9.70
C SER A 56 -12.28 -2.37 10.62
N GLU A 57 -11.81 -3.56 10.99
CA GLU A 57 -10.70 -3.76 11.92
C GLU A 57 -9.35 -3.91 11.20
N ALA A 58 -9.33 -3.93 9.86
CA ALA A 58 -8.11 -4.08 9.10
C ALA A 58 -7.12 -2.93 9.34
N ILE A 59 -5.92 -3.28 9.79
CA ILE A 59 -4.78 -2.37 9.97
C ILE A 59 -3.86 -2.48 8.76
N VAL A 60 -3.41 -1.33 8.25
CA VAL A 60 -2.39 -1.27 7.19
C VAL A 60 -1.12 -0.69 7.79
N LEU A 61 -0.03 -1.47 7.73
CA LEU A 61 1.28 -1.10 8.25
C LEU A 61 2.22 -0.77 7.10
N PHE A 62 2.93 0.34 7.21
CA PHE A 62 3.93 0.78 6.24
C PHE A 62 5.31 0.75 6.91
N SER A 63 6.25 0.02 6.33
CA SER A 63 7.61 -0.16 6.89
C SER A 63 8.69 -0.09 5.80
N GLY A 64 9.93 0.19 6.20
CA GLY A 64 11.04 0.40 5.24
C GLY A 64 11.04 1.79 4.58
N LEU A 65 10.25 2.72 5.11
CA LEU A 65 10.42 4.16 4.87
C LEU A 65 11.68 4.64 5.65
N PRO A 66 12.52 5.50 5.07
CA PRO A 66 13.71 6.03 5.73
C PRO A 66 13.40 6.84 6.99
#